data_AF-A0A6N2SLL0-F1
#
_entry.id   AF-A0A6N2SLL0-F1
#
_cell.length_a   1.000
_cell.length_b   1.000
_cell.length_c   1.000
_cell.angle_alpha   90.00
_cell.angle_beta   90.00
_cell.angle_gamma   90.00
#
_symmetry.space_group_name_H-M   'P 1'
#
loop_
_entity.id
_entity.type
_entity.pdbx_description
1 polymer ?
#
loop_
_entity_poly.entity_id
_entity_poly.type
_entity_poly.pdbx_seq_one_letter_code
_entity_poly.pdbx_strand_id
1 'polypeptide(L)'
;MSKDNKKKKHSASLLKRLFGGKSKKEEMDLMQEELLQSPFRTIVRNFLDNKLALGAVIVFLTIFLIVLIGPIFAPTDLNESEETQTNIAPGRNMMDVPKELAGNVKEIATGATFSIGVDNDGKVYVWGKTKISKKVDIAKDMPSQKELGHVVSVAAGFDHVMALNDEGEIISWGSNRMGQTKAPSEVGRKKIVQIAAGYQMSYALTEGGEIINWGNDNLNDVNVTRKKGDGHIKKIAVSNTTLMALKDDGTVVHMGNQKSDVSRVPEDLTGVVDIAATTNAVAALKEDGSLVIWGKGNQSEKEVPEMDGKIVSMIGGRYHFTALTDKGNVYSWGENNYHQTDVPSSAKNVSAIYGGYYQNYAVTESGDVKIWGLKGYLLGTDELGRDVFGRLLNGGRMTMTIGAVAVIISTLIGIIIGGISGFFGGWVDIILQRITEIVASLPFLPMAMILNAIIGNSLSEGARIFLIMVILGLLSWPNLARLVRAQVLAEREKEFVTAANAMGVKRSSIVFRHIIPNVISVIIVSATLDFASCMLTESTLSFLGFGVKLPRPTWGNILNGCVSSVVIQNYWWRWVFPAIMLSICVICINLIGDGLRDAIDPKSNEK
;
A
#
# COMPACT_ATOMS: atom_id res chain seq x y z
N MET A 1 33.07 31.83 -25.69
CA MET A 1 33.42 31.39 -24.31
C MET A 1 32.66 32.20 -23.26
N SER A 2 31.33 32.12 -23.27
CA SER A 2 30.44 32.93 -22.43
C SER A 2 29.26 32.05 -21.99
N LYS A 3 28.76 32.29 -20.77
CA LYS A 3 27.68 31.62 -20.01
C LYS A 3 28.06 30.49 -19.03
N ASP A 4 28.96 29.54 -19.35
CA ASP A 4 29.21 28.41 -18.42
C ASP A 4 30.09 28.75 -17.20
N ASN A 5 30.99 29.73 -17.31
CA ASN A 5 31.86 30.12 -16.20
C ASN A 5 31.16 30.96 -15.10
N LYS A 6 29.94 31.46 -15.35
CA LYS A 6 29.15 32.20 -14.34
C LYS A 6 28.36 31.26 -13.41
N LYS A 7 27.85 30.12 -13.91
CA LYS A 7 27.11 29.14 -13.09
C LYS A 7 28.02 28.37 -12.12
N LYS A 8 29.23 27.97 -12.56
CA LYS A 8 30.21 27.30 -11.67
C LYS A 8 30.75 28.21 -10.56
N LYS A 9 30.89 29.51 -10.81
CA LYS A 9 31.26 30.48 -9.75
C LYS A 9 30.13 30.67 -8.73
N HIS A 10 28.86 30.59 -9.12
CA HIS A 10 27.73 30.71 -8.21
C HIS A 10 27.56 29.48 -7.31
N SER A 11 27.75 28.26 -7.84
CA SER A 11 27.66 27.03 -7.03
C SER A 11 28.86 26.86 -6.09
N ALA A 12 30.07 27.21 -6.52
CA ALA A 12 31.27 27.18 -5.68
C ALA A 12 31.24 28.28 -4.59
N SER A 13 30.65 29.43 -4.87
CA SER A 13 30.39 30.49 -3.88
C SER A 13 29.40 30.05 -2.79
N LEU A 14 28.37 29.28 -3.16
CA LEU A 14 27.40 28.71 -2.23
C LEU A 14 28.07 27.69 -1.29
N LEU A 15 28.89 26.78 -1.85
CA LEU A 15 29.65 25.79 -1.08
C LEU A 15 30.67 26.42 -0.12
N LYS A 16 31.36 27.49 -0.54
CA LYS A 16 32.31 28.19 0.34
C LYS A 16 31.61 28.95 1.48
N ARG A 17 30.40 29.46 1.24
CA ARG A 17 29.53 30.07 2.26
C ARG A 17 28.89 29.06 3.22
N LEU A 18 28.68 27.82 2.77
CA LEU A 18 28.11 26.75 3.61
C LEU A 18 29.08 26.23 4.69
N PHE A 19 30.40 26.41 4.51
CA PHE A 19 31.44 25.77 5.36
C PHE A 19 32.56 26.70 5.87
N GLY A 20 32.60 27.98 5.48
CA GLY A 20 33.60 28.94 5.98
C GLY A 20 32.98 30.00 6.90
N GLY A 21 33.51 30.15 8.12
CA GLY A 21 33.12 31.24 9.03
C GLY A 21 33.48 32.62 8.49
N LYS A 22 32.59 33.60 8.68
CA LYS A 22 32.76 35.00 8.21
C LYS A 22 33.75 35.77 9.08
N SER A 23 34.46 36.74 8.49
CA SER A 23 35.37 37.63 9.21
C SER A 23 34.71 38.94 9.64
N LYS A 24 35.17 39.57 10.73
CA LYS A 24 34.68 40.85 11.29
C LYS A 24 34.61 42.02 10.29
N LYS A 25 35.39 41.98 9.21
CA LYS A 25 35.42 43.03 8.18
C LYS A 25 34.27 42.86 7.17
N GLU A 26 33.79 41.63 6.97
CA GLU A 26 32.61 41.34 6.15
C GLU A 26 31.31 41.73 6.85
N GLU A 27 31.26 41.69 8.19
CA GLU A 27 30.11 42.16 9.00
C GLU A 27 29.84 43.67 8.84
N MET A 28 30.88 44.50 8.82
CA MET A 28 30.74 45.95 8.65
C MET A 28 30.26 46.37 7.25
N ASP A 29 30.74 45.70 6.19
CA ASP A 29 30.27 45.91 4.82
C ASP A 29 28.82 45.40 4.65
N LEU A 30 28.45 44.32 5.34
CA LEU A 30 27.09 43.77 5.36
C LEU A 30 26.06 44.75 5.96
N MET A 31 26.41 45.48 7.02
CA MET A 31 25.53 46.50 7.61
C MET A 31 25.30 47.69 6.66
N GLN A 32 26.30 48.07 5.85
CA GLN A 32 26.15 49.12 4.83
C GLN A 32 25.33 48.64 3.63
N GLU A 33 25.43 47.36 3.25
CA GLU A 33 24.56 46.73 2.25
C GLU A 33 23.11 46.54 2.75
N GLU A 34 22.91 46.32 4.06
CA GLU A 34 21.59 46.13 4.69
C GLU A 34 20.67 47.35 4.59
N LEU A 35 21.25 48.56 4.60
CA LEU A 35 20.52 49.81 4.36
C LEU A 35 20.06 49.98 2.90
N LEU A 36 20.61 49.20 1.96
CA LEU A 36 20.38 49.30 0.52
C LEU A 36 19.55 48.15 -0.06
N GLN A 37 19.23 47.10 0.72
CA GLN A 37 18.45 45.95 0.25
C GLN A 37 16.96 46.05 0.62
N SER A 38 16.10 45.57 -0.27
CA SER A 38 14.66 45.41 0.02
C SER A 38 14.47 44.44 1.21
N PRO A 39 13.59 44.76 2.18
CA PRO A 39 13.34 43.93 3.37
C PRO A 39 13.08 42.45 3.05
N PHE A 40 12.43 42.17 1.93
CA PHE A 40 12.15 40.82 1.46
C PHE A 40 13.43 40.03 1.12
N ARG A 41 14.45 40.68 0.53
CA ARG A 41 15.73 40.03 0.20
C ARG A 41 16.51 39.66 1.47
N THR A 42 16.45 40.50 2.48
CA THR A 42 17.07 40.23 3.80
C THR A 42 16.43 39.01 4.46
N ILE A 43 15.08 38.93 4.48
CA ILE A 43 14.36 37.77 5.00
C ILE A 43 14.75 36.49 4.25
N VAL A 44 14.75 36.50 2.91
CA VAL A 44 15.13 35.32 2.12
C VAL A 44 16.57 34.89 2.42
N ARG A 45 17.50 35.84 2.55
CA ARG A 45 18.89 35.54 2.89
C ARG A 45 19.00 34.90 4.28
N ASN A 46 18.38 35.51 5.30
CA ASN A 46 18.40 35.01 6.67
C ASN A 46 17.80 33.60 6.76
N PHE A 47 16.71 33.35 6.02
CA PHE A 47 16.09 32.03 5.93
C PHE A 47 17.02 31.00 5.29
N LEU A 48 17.71 31.36 4.20
CA LEU A 48 18.65 30.46 3.51
C LEU A 48 19.91 30.17 4.34
N ASP A 49 20.31 31.07 5.23
CA ASP A 49 21.42 30.87 6.16
C ASP A 49 21.02 29.92 7.32
N ASN A 50 19.73 29.75 7.61
CA ASN A 50 19.22 28.76 8.56
C ASN A 50 19.25 27.33 7.96
N LYS A 51 20.33 26.60 8.24
CA LYS A 51 20.56 25.22 7.75
C LYS A 51 19.45 24.24 8.15
N LEU A 52 18.87 24.40 9.34
CA LEU A 52 17.80 23.52 9.82
C LEU A 52 16.50 23.75 9.03
N ALA A 53 16.10 25.00 8.85
CA ALA A 53 14.92 25.36 8.08
C ALA A 53 15.08 24.95 6.61
N LEU A 54 16.25 25.17 6.00
CA LEU A 54 16.52 24.75 4.62
C LEU A 54 16.46 23.23 4.45
N GLY A 55 17.05 22.48 5.40
CA GLY A 55 16.96 21.01 5.41
C GLY A 55 15.51 20.53 5.49
N ALA A 56 14.71 21.15 6.35
CA ALA A 56 13.29 20.86 6.50
C ALA A 56 12.50 21.14 5.21
N VAL A 57 12.77 22.25 4.50
CA VAL A 57 12.16 22.53 3.19
C VAL A 57 12.46 21.41 2.20
N ILE A 58 13.72 20.99 2.09
CA ILE A 58 14.12 19.96 1.13
C ILE A 58 13.42 18.63 1.42
N VAL A 59 13.40 18.21 2.69
CA VAL A 59 12.73 16.97 3.11
C VAL A 59 11.22 17.05 2.86
N PHE A 60 10.57 18.14 3.29
CA PHE A 60 9.14 18.34 3.09
C PHE A 60 8.77 18.34 1.61
N LEU A 61 9.48 19.10 0.76
CA LEU A 61 9.21 19.15 -0.68
C LEU A 61 9.41 17.79 -1.35
N THR A 62 10.41 17.02 -0.89
CA THR A 62 10.62 15.66 -1.39
C THR A 62 9.42 14.77 -1.06
N ILE A 63 8.95 14.78 0.19
CA ILE A 63 7.78 13.99 0.60
C ILE A 63 6.53 14.48 -0.13
N PHE A 64 6.33 15.80 -0.21
CA PHE A 64 5.20 16.41 -0.92
C PHE A 64 5.14 15.98 -2.38
N LEU A 65 6.28 16.01 -3.10
CA LEU A 65 6.36 15.56 -4.49
C LEU A 65 6.08 14.05 -4.63
N ILE A 66 6.67 13.23 -3.75
CA ILE A 66 6.42 11.78 -3.73
C ILE A 66 4.94 11.48 -3.50
N VAL A 67 4.29 12.21 -2.59
CA VAL A 67 2.89 12.02 -2.23
C VAL A 67 1.94 12.57 -3.31
N LEU A 68 2.34 13.61 -4.02
CA LEU A 68 1.54 14.19 -5.10
C LEU A 68 1.59 13.34 -6.38
N ILE A 69 2.78 12.85 -6.73
CA ILE A 69 3.06 12.13 -7.98
C ILE A 69 2.94 10.62 -7.80
N GLY A 70 3.38 10.09 -6.66
CA GLY A 70 3.40 8.64 -6.36
C GLY A 70 2.08 7.92 -6.61
N PRO A 71 0.91 8.49 -6.24
CA PRO A 71 -0.40 7.92 -6.55
C PRO A 71 -0.67 7.64 -8.04
N ILE A 72 0.04 8.31 -8.97
CA ILE A 72 -0.07 8.04 -10.41
C ILE A 72 0.55 6.68 -10.76
N PHE A 73 1.64 6.32 -10.08
CA PHE A 73 2.37 5.07 -10.29
C PHE A 73 1.91 3.94 -9.37
N ALA A 74 1.26 4.29 -8.25
CA ALA A 74 0.68 3.35 -7.29
C ALA A 74 -0.77 3.77 -7.00
N PRO A 75 -1.68 3.65 -7.98
CA PRO A 75 -3.10 3.86 -7.74
C PRO A 75 -3.59 2.85 -6.71
N THR A 76 -4.50 3.26 -5.83
CA THR A 76 -5.13 2.36 -4.86
C THR A 76 -6.56 2.13 -5.28
N ASP A 77 -6.93 0.87 -5.52
CA ASP A 77 -8.33 0.50 -5.60
C ASP A 77 -8.91 0.48 -4.18
N LEU A 78 -9.98 1.23 -4.00
CA LEU A 78 -10.65 1.41 -2.73
C LEU A 78 -11.40 0.14 -2.28
N ASN A 79 -11.81 -0.70 -3.22
CA ASN A 79 -12.56 -1.92 -2.94
C ASN A 79 -11.67 -3.16 -2.89
N GLU A 80 -10.36 -3.01 -3.14
CA GLU A 80 -9.41 -4.12 -3.14
C GLU A 80 -9.30 -4.74 -1.74
N SER A 81 -9.42 -6.06 -1.69
CA SER A 81 -9.04 -6.87 -0.54
C SER A 81 -8.54 -8.21 -1.05
N GLU A 82 -7.45 -8.70 -0.47
CA GLU A 82 -6.93 -10.02 -0.76
C GLU A 82 -6.56 -10.74 0.54
N GLU A 83 -7.46 -11.62 0.97
CA GLU A 83 -7.35 -12.37 2.23
C GLU A 83 -6.05 -13.17 2.32
N THR A 84 -5.56 -13.66 1.17
CA THR A 84 -4.37 -14.50 1.15
C THR A 84 -3.07 -13.71 1.33
N GLN A 85 -3.15 -12.38 1.21
CA GLN A 85 -2.03 -11.46 1.32
C GLN A 85 -2.15 -10.58 2.58
N THR A 86 -2.89 -11.02 3.60
CA THR A 86 -3.10 -10.23 4.82
C THR A 86 -1.86 -10.20 5.71
N ASN A 87 -1.54 -9.02 6.24
CA ASN A 87 -0.46 -8.80 7.22
C ASN A 87 0.90 -9.40 6.81
N ILE A 88 1.30 -9.21 5.56
CA ILE A 88 2.60 -9.64 5.04
C ILE A 88 3.65 -8.59 5.34
N ALA A 89 4.79 -9.05 5.86
CA ALA A 89 5.91 -8.20 6.20
C ALA A 89 6.57 -7.58 4.95
N PRO A 90 7.21 -6.39 5.07
CA PRO A 90 7.94 -5.75 3.99
C PRO A 90 8.98 -6.66 3.32
N GLY A 91 9.14 -6.51 2.00
CA GLY A 91 10.18 -7.15 1.20
C GLY A 91 9.66 -7.73 -0.12
N ARG A 92 10.58 -7.96 -1.06
CA ARG A 92 10.30 -8.38 -2.45
C ARG A 92 10.89 -9.76 -2.80
N ASN A 93 10.94 -10.66 -1.82
CA ASN A 93 11.65 -11.93 -1.91
C ASN A 93 10.74 -13.14 -2.15
N MET A 94 9.47 -12.96 -2.53
CA MET A 94 8.52 -14.08 -2.71
C MET A 94 8.90 -15.02 -3.86
N MET A 95 9.64 -14.53 -4.86
CA MET A 95 10.06 -15.31 -6.04
C MET A 95 11.56 -15.60 -6.06
N ASP A 96 12.27 -15.42 -4.95
CA ASP A 96 13.73 -15.62 -4.87
C ASP A 96 14.05 -17.13 -4.83
N VAL A 97 14.02 -17.77 -6.00
CA VAL A 97 14.33 -19.20 -6.17
C VAL A 97 15.76 -19.48 -5.72
N PRO A 98 16.00 -20.50 -4.87
CA PRO A 98 17.33 -20.92 -4.47
C PRO A 98 18.22 -21.29 -5.67
N LYS A 99 19.47 -20.84 -5.65
CA LYS A 99 20.39 -21.02 -6.78
C LYS A 99 20.73 -22.48 -7.02
N GLU A 100 20.72 -23.29 -5.97
CA GLU A 100 21.00 -24.72 -6.00
C GLU A 100 19.88 -25.51 -6.71
N LEU A 101 18.66 -24.97 -6.73
CA LEU A 101 17.52 -25.60 -7.39
C LEU A 101 17.51 -25.31 -8.90
N ALA A 102 18.10 -24.19 -9.33
CA ALA A 102 18.21 -23.84 -10.75
C ALA A 102 19.11 -24.86 -11.49
N GLY A 103 18.65 -25.33 -12.65
CA GLY A 103 19.32 -26.39 -13.41
C GLY A 103 18.99 -27.81 -12.95
N ASN A 104 18.34 -28.00 -11.79
CA ASN A 104 18.04 -29.31 -11.23
C ASN A 104 16.59 -29.43 -10.71
N VAL A 105 15.67 -28.60 -11.19
CA VAL A 105 14.27 -28.57 -10.73
C VAL A 105 13.55 -29.87 -11.10
N LYS A 106 12.93 -30.52 -10.10
CA LYS A 106 12.00 -31.63 -10.32
C LYS A 106 10.54 -31.19 -10.21
N GLU A 107 10.19 -30.46 -9.16
CA GLU A 107 8.84 -29.90 -8.99
C GLU A 107 8.90 -28.63 -8.13
N ILE A 108 7.98 -27.68 -8.40
CA ILE A 108 7.75 -26.49 -7.58
C ILE A 108 6.25 -26.40 -7.28
N ALA A 109 5.90 -26.14 -6.02
CA ALA A 109 4.56 -25.80 -5.59
C ALA A 109 4.54 -24.43 -4.91
N THR A 110 3.48 -23.66 -5.17
CA THR A 110 3.36 -22.28 -4.69
C THR A 110 2.20 -22.14 -3.73
N GLY A 111 2.50 -21.70 -2.50
CA GLY A 111 1.49 -21.34 -1.51
C GLY A 111 1.13 -19.86 -1.60
N ALA A 112 0.42 -19.35 -0.59
CA ALA A 112 -0.06 -17.97 -0.61
C ALA A 112 1.06 -16.92 -0.65
N THR A 113 2.11 -17.14 0.13
CA THR A 113 3.16 -16.13 0.37
C THR A 113 4.57 -16.69 0.26
N PHE A 114 4.68 -17.99 0.00
CA PHE A 114 5.91 -18.77 -0.04
C PHE A 114 5.81 -19.84 -1.12
N SER A 115 6.94 -20.47 -1.43
CA SER A 115 6.99 -21.60 -2.35
C SER A 115 7.89 -22.69 -1.79
N ILE A 116 7.64 -23.91 -2.24
CA ILE A 116 8.43 -25.11 -1.95
C ILE A 116 8.83 -25.73 -3.28
N GLY A 117 10.04 -26.28 -3.34
CA GLY A 117 10.52 -27.00 -4.51
C GLY A 117 11.36 -28.18 -4.10
N VAL A 118 11.45 -29.15 -5.00
CA VAL A 118 12.31 -30.32 -4.87
C VAL A 118 13.19 -30.45 -6.11
N ASP A 119 14.45 -30.81 -5.92
CA ASP A 119 15.38 -31.09 -7.02
C ASP A 119 15.34 -32.56 -7.48
N ASN A 120 16.03 -32.89 -8.57
CA ASN A 120 16.03 -34.28 -9.07
C ASN A 120 16.70 -35.28 -8.11
N ASP A 121 17.50 -34.80 -7.15
CA ASP A 121 18.13 -35.61 -6.09
C ASP A 121 17.21 -35.77 -4.85
N GLY A 122 15.98 -35.25 -4.92
CA GLY A 122 14.98 -35.37 -3.88
C GLY A 122 15.17 -34.42 -2.69
N LYS A 123 16.03 -33.41 -2.83
CA LYS A 123 16.27 -32.40 -1.79
C LYS A 123 15.27 -31.26 -1.87
N VAL A 124 14.75 -30.87 -0.71
CA VAL A 124 13.68 -29.87 -0.59
C VAL A 124 14.22 -28.48 -0.28
N TYR A 125 13.59 -27.48 -0.88
CA TYR A 125 13.89 -26.06 -0.72
C TYR A 125 12.61 -25.27 -0.45
N VAL A 126 12.68 -24.27 0.42
CA VAL A 126 11.55 -23.36 0.74
C VAL A 126 12.02 -21.92 0.63
N TRP A 127 11.26 -21.06 -0.02
CA TRP A 127 11.56 -19.62 -0.16
C TRP A 127 10.31 -18.74 -0.06
N GLY A 128 10.53 -17.42 -0.01
CA GLY A 128 9.48 -16.41 0.07
C GLY A 128 9.23 -15.87 1.48
N LYS A 129 7.96 -15.56 1.80
CA LYS A 129 7.51 -15.12 3.12
C LYS A 129 6.94 -16.32 3.88
N THR A 130 7.82 -17.05 4.56
CA THR A 130 7.55 -18.36 5.17
C THR A 130 6.97 -18.27 6.58
N LYS A 131 7.09 -17.13 7.25
CA LYS A 131 6.58 -16.91 8.60
C LYS A 131 5.06 -16.71 8.58
N ILE A 132 4.34 -17.75 8.98
CA ILE A 132 2.87 -17.76 9.07
C ILE A 132 2.39 -17.09 10.36
N SER A 133 3.08 -17.35 11.47
CA SER A 133 2.73 -16.76 12.77
C SER A 133 3.96 -16.58 13.66
N LYS A 134 3.77 -16.11 14.90
CA LYS A 134 4.85 -16.07 15.91
C LYS A 134 5.47 -17.45 16.19
N LYS A 135 4.71 -18.53 16.01
CA LYS A 135 5.12 -19.90 16.37
C LYS A 135 5.36 -20.81 15.17
N VAL A 136 5.03 -20.37 13.96
CA VAL A 136 5.03 -21.21 12.75
C VAL A 136 5.76 -20.47 11.64
N ASP A 137 6.79 -21.11 11.10
CA ASP A 137 7.60 -20.65 9.98
C ASP A 137 7.97 -21.83 9.08
N ILE A 138 7.43 -21.86 7.85
CA ILE A 138 7.54 -23.01 6.95
C ILE A 138 9.00 -23.41 6.68
N ALA A 139 9.92 -22.46 6.54
CA ALA A 139 11.32 -22.79 6.27
C ALA A 139 12.05 -23.24 7.53
N LYS A 140 11.77 -22.65 8.69
CA LYS A 140 12.45 -23.01 9.95
C LYS A 140 11.94 -24.31 10.56
N ASP A 141 10.66 -24.58 10.38
CA ASP A 141 9.98 -25.78 10.89
C ASP A 141 10.11 -26.96 9.92
N MET A 142 10.85 -26.80 8.81
CA MET A 142 11.09 -27.86 7.83
C MET A 142 11.84 -29.02 8.48
N PRO A 143 11.36 -30.27 8.34
CA PRO A 143 12.09 -31.45 8.79
C PRO A 143 13.46 -31.55 8.11
N SER A 144 14.40 -32.24 8.76
CA SER A 144 15.72 -32.46 8.17
C SER A 144 15.60 -33.31 6.90
N GLN A 145 16.54 -33.15 5.96
CA GLN A 145 16.55 -33.95 4.73
C GLN A 145 16.55 -35.46 5.01
N LYS A 146 17.15 -35.88 6.13
CA LYS A 146 17.15 -37.28 6.57
C LYS A 146 15.75 -37.77 6.94
N GLU A 147 14.93 -36.92 7.57
CA GLU A 147 13.54 -37.23 7.90
C GLU A 147 12.64 -37.17 6.66
N LEU A 148 12.93 -36.27 5.71
CA LEU A 148 12.20 -36.16 4.45
C LEU A 148 12.44 -37.33 3.49
N GLY A 149 13.61 -37.98 3.57
CA GLY A 149 14.00 -39.01 2.61
C GLY A 149 14.24 -38.43 1.22
N HIS A 150 14.07 -39.24 0.19
CA HIS A 150 14.17 -38.80 -1.20
C HIS A 150 12.79 -38.34 -1.70
N VAL A 151 12.57 -37.02 -1.72
CA VAL A 151 11.26 -36.45 -2.05
C VAL A 151 10.98 -36.53 -3.55
N VAL A 152 9.78 -36.96 -3.91
CA VAL A 152 9.34 -37.11 -5.30
C VAL A 152 8.27 -36.13 -5.72
N SER A 153 7.49 -35.60 -4.78
CA SER A 153 6.51 -34.56 -5.07
C SER A 153 6.29 -33.63 -3.88
N VAL A 154 5.90 -32.38 -4.16
CA VAL A 154 5.62 -31.36 -3.15
C VAL A 154 4.30 -30.64 -3.42
N ALA A 155 3.61 -30.23 -2.35
CA ALA A 155 2.43 -29.38 -2.43
C ALA A 155 2.49 -28.24 -1.41
N ALA A 156 1.95 -27.08 -1.76
CA ALA A 156 1.91 -25.91 -0.89
C ALA A 156 0.49 -25.34 -0.82
N GLY A 157 -0.02 -25.22 0.40
CA GLY A 157 -1.33 -24.65 0.67
C GLY A 157 -1.25 -23.20 1.14
N PHE A 158 -2.28 -22.76 1.85
CA PHE A 158 -2.33 -21.41 2.42
C PHE A 158 -1.26 -21.18 3.50
N ASP A 159 -1.12 -22.14 4.42
CA ASP A 159 -0.38 -21.99 5.67
C ASP A 159 0.45 -23.22 6.06
N HIS A 160 0.57 -24.19 5.16
CA HIS A 160 1.28 -25.46 5.35
C HIS A 160 1.79 -26.01 4.01
N VAL A 161 2.65 -27.02 4.10
CA VAL A 161 3.21 -27.74 2.95
C VAL A 161 3.19 -29.24 3.19
N MET A 162 3.30 -29.99 2.09
CA MET A 162 3.37 -31.44 2.06
C MET A 162 4.51 -31.88 1.13
N ALA A 163 5.21 -32.94 1.52
CA ALA A 163 6.19 -33.64 0.70
C ALA A 163 5.82 -35.13 0.65
N LEU A 164 5.85 -35.73 -0.54
CA LEU A 164 5.71 -37.16 -0.77
C LEU A 164 7.09 -37.72 -1.10
N ASN A 165 7.57 -38.71 -0.35
CA ASN A 165 8.83 -39.39 -0.64
C ASN A 165 8.63 -40.63 -1.54
N ASP A 166 9.73 -41.20 -2.01
CA ASP A 166 9.75 -42.40 -2.85
C ASP A 166 9.31 -43.68 -2.12
N GLU A 167 9.29 -43.66 -0.79
CA GLU A 167 8.71 -44.70 0.07
C GLU A 167 7.17 -44.61 0.17
N GLY A 168 6.56 -43.55 -0.39
CA GLY A 168 5.12 -43.31 -0.37
C GLY A 168 4.60 -42.63 0.91
N GLU A 169 5.49 -42.14 1.76
CA GLU A 169 5.14 -41.42 2.97
C GLU A 169 4.87 -39.93 2.69
N ILE A 170 3.82 -39.39 3.32
CA ILE A 170 3.49 -37.97 3.27
C ILE A 170 3.99 -37.30 4.54
N ILE A 171 4.89 -36.34 4.39
CA ILE A 171 5.45 -35.54 5.47
C ILE A 171 4.94 -34.12 5.32
N SER A 172 4.27 -33.59 6.34
CA SER A 172 3.63 -32.27 6.30
C SER A 172 4.04 -31.42 7.48
N TRP A 173 4.26 -30.12 7.24
CA TRP A 173 4.61 -29.16 8.29
C TRP A 173 4.04 -27.77 8.01
N GLY A 174 4.07 -26.91 9.02
CA GLY A 174 3.45 -25.59 9.02
C GLY A 174 2.32 -25.46 10.02
N SER A 175 1.29 -24.68 9.69
CA SER A 175 0.13 -24.48 10.56
C SER A 175 -0.66 -25.78 10.68
N ASN A 176 -0.92 -26.20 11.92
CA ASN A 176 -1.67 -27.43 12.20
C ASN A 176 -2.87 -27.16 13.11
N ARG A 177 -3.41 -25.94 13.08
CA ARG A 177 -4.50 -25.52 13.97
C ARG A 177 -5.78 -26.30 13.73
N MET A 178 -5.97 -26.75 12.50
CA MET A 178 -7.15 -27.51 12.07
C MET A 178 -6.78 -28.95 11.69
N GLY A 179 -5.59 -29.44 12.04
CA GLY A 179 -5.19 -30.83 11.73
C GLY A 179 -4.60 -31.03 10.33
N GLN A 180 -4.43 -29.98 9.52
CA GLN A 180 -4.02 -30.11 8.11
C GLN A 180 -2.62 -30.72 7.89
N THR A 181 -1.76 -30.79 8.91
CA THR A 181 -0.45 -31.46 8.82
C THR A 181 -0.44 -32.88 9.41
N LYS A 182 -1.60 -33.40 9.83
CA LYS A 182 -1.74 -34.74 10.43
C LYS A 182 -2.43 -35.68 9.45
N ALA A 183 -1.66 -36.27 8.54
CA ALA A 183 -2.18 -37.27 7.62
C ALA A 183 -2.83 -38.44 8.39
N PRO A 184 -4.03 -38.90 8.00
CA PRO A 184 -4.68 -40.02 8.64
C PRO A 184 -3.94 -41.33 8.35
N SER A 185 -4.06 -42.30 9.25
CA SER A 185 -3.30 -43.56 9.20
C SER A 185 -3.59 -44.43 7.97
N GLU A 186 -4.71 -44.18 7.29
CA GLU A 186 -5.08 -44.82 6.03
C GLU A 186 -4.18 -44.43 4.85
N VAL A 187 -3.60 -43.22 4.86
CA VAL A 187 -2.67 -42.76 3.81
C VAL A 187 -1.47 -43.70 3.70
N GLY A 188 -0.86 -44.05 4.85
CA GLY A 188 0.30 -44.94 4.89
C GLY A 188 0.03 -46.39 4.47
N ARG A 189 -1.23 -46.75 4.18
CA ARG A 189 -1.62 -48.09 3.70
C ARG A 189 -1.93 -48.11 2.21
N LYS A 190 -1.81 -46.98 1.52
CA LYS A 190 -2.21 -46.78 0.12
C LYS A 190 -1.04 -46.23 -0.67
N LYS A 191 -0.95 -46.60 -1.94
CA LYS A 191 0.00 -45.99 -2.87
C LYS A 191 -0.56 -44.65 -3.33
N ILE A 192 0.15 -43.57 -3.04
CA ILE A 192 -0.25 -42.19 -3.37
C ILE A 192 0.34 -41.81 -4.74
N VAL A 193 -0.48 -41.21 -5.61
CA VAL A 193 -0.09 -40.77 -6.96
C VAL A 193 -0.14 -39.25 -7.14
N GLN A 194 -0.87 -38.54 -6.27
CA GLN A 194 -0.90 -37.08 -6.28
C GLN A 194 -1.15 -36.55 -4.87
N ILE A 195 -0.47 -35.48 -4.50
CA ILE A 195 -0.75 -34.69 -3.30
C ILE A 195 -1.17 -33.27 -3.68
N ALA A 196 -2.03 -32.66 -2.88
CA ALA A 196 -2.42 -31.26 -3.07
C ALA A 196 -2.76 -30.61 -1.72
N ALA A 197 -2.51 -29.31 -1.62
CA ALA A 197 -2.76 -28.53 -0.41
C ALA A 197 -3.56 -27.27 -0.74
N GLY A 198 -4.65 -27.05 -0.02
CA GLY A 198 -5.57 -25.92 -0.22
C GLY A 198 -5.56 -24.94 0.95
N TYR A 199 -6.69 -24.28 1.19
CA TYR A 199 -6.87 -23.41 2.36
C TYR A 199 -7.18 -24.25 3.60
N GLN A 200 -6.15 -24.49 4.43
CA GLN A 200 -6.25 -25.29 5.67
C GLN A 200 -6.72 -26.74 5.46
N MET A 201 -6.59 -27.27 4.25
CA MET A 201 -6.98 -28.61 3.84
C MET A 201 -5.86 -29.27 3.06
N SER A 202 -5.72 -30.58 3.23
CA SER A 202 -4.73 -31.43 2.57
C SER A 202 -5.43 -32.59 1.86
N TYR A 203 -4.88 -33.01 0.72
CA TYR A 203 -5.46 -34.01 -0.15
C TYR A 203 -4.39 -34.99 -0.63
N ALA A 204 -4.77 -36.27 -0.70
CA ALA A 204 -3.98 -37.32 -1.33
C ALA A 204 -4.88 -38.14 -2.27
N LEU A 205 -4.46 -38.31 -3.52
CA LEU A 205 -5.07 -39.22 -4.47
C LEU A 205 -4.29 -40.54 -4.47
N THR A 206 -5.00 -41.64 -4.27
CA THR A 206 -4.42 -42.99 -4.32
C THR A 206 -4.41 -43.54 -5.74
N GLU A 207 -3.54 -44.51 -6.02
CA GLU A 207 -3.52 -45.26 -7.29
C GLU A 207 -4.85 -45.96 -7.58
N GLY A 208 -5.66 -46.27 -6.55
CA GLY A 208 -7.00 -46.85 -6.71
C GLY A 208 -8.11 -45.84 -7.06
N GLY A 209 -7.77 -44.56 -7.24
CA GLY A 209 -8.71 -43.48 -7.54
C GLY A 209 -9.56 -43.03 -6.34
N GLU A 210 -9.09 -43.30 -5.12
CA GLU A 210 -9.69 -42.79 -3.87
C GLU A 210 -8.99 -41.49 -3.45
N ILE A 211 -9.77 -40.47 -3.10
CA ILE A 211 -9.29 -39.20 -2.55
C ILE A 211 -9.41 -39.27 -1.03
N ILE A 212 -8.30 -39.02 -0.34
CA ILE A 212 -8.23 -38.92 1.11
C ILE A 212 -7.95 -37.46 1.45
N ASN A 213 -8.75 -36.86 2.33
CA ASN A 213 -8.60 -35.47 2.72
C ASN A 213 -8.64 -35.29 4.24
N TRP A 214 -7.92 -34.29 4.73
CA TRP A 214 -7.85 -33.97 6.16
C TRP A 214 -7.55 -32.49 6.37
N GLY A 215 -7.81 -31.99 7.58
CA GLY A 215 -7.65 -30.59 7.93
C GLY A 215 -8.93 -30.00 8.49
N ASN A 216 -9.26 -28.78 8.07
CA ASN A 216 -10.39 -28.03 8.61
C ASN A 216 -11.76 -28.66 8.26
N ASP A 217 -12.30 -29.45 9.18
CA ASP A 217 -13.64 -30.07 9.08
C ASP A 217 -14.77 -29.07 8.79
N ASN A 218 -14.67 -27.81 9.23
CA ASN A 218 -15.70 -26.80 8.95
C ASN A 218 -15.67 -26.30 7.50
N LEU A 219 -14.52 -26.44 6.83
CA LEU A 219 -14.32 -26.11 5.42
C LEU A 219 -14.27 -27.37 4.55
N ASN A 220 -14.44 -28.55 5.14
CA ASN A 220 -14.44 -29.83 4.44
C ASN A 220 -15.73 -29.97 3.63
N ASP A 221 -15.75 -29.28 2.50
CA ASP A 221 -16.72 -29.47 1.45
C ASP A 221 -16.17 -30.49 0.45
N VAL A 222 -15.85 -31.70 0.93
CA VAL A 222 -15.49 -32.83 0.07
C VAL A 222 -16.48 -33.96 0.28
N ASN A 223 -17.09 -34.38 -0.81
CA ASN A 223 -17.89 -35.57 -0.93
C ASN A 223 -16.98 -36.77 -1.22
N VAL A 224 -16.51 -37.39 -0.14
CA VAL A 224 -15.69 -38.62 -0.19
C VAL A 224 -16.53 -39.87 -0.51
N THR A 225 -17.85 -39.73 -0.68
CA THR A 225 -18.76 -40.87 -0.86
C THR A 225 -18.64 -41.45 -2.26
N ARG A 226 -17.71 -42.39 -2.46
CA ARG A 226 -17.62 -43.17 -3.70
C ARG A 226 -18.74 -44.23 -3.73
N LYS A 227 -19.68 -44.09 -4.66
CA LYS A 227 -20.65 -45.12 -4.99
C LYS A 227 -20.02 -46.17 -5.89
N LYS A 228 -20.51 -47.40 -5.78
CA LYS A 228 -20.12 -48.50 -6.67
C LYS A 228 -20.49 -48.13 -8.11
N GLY A 229 -19.49 -47.93 -8.98
CA GLY A 229 -19.66 -47.50 -10.37
C GLY A 229 -19.14 -46.09 -10.69
N ASP A 230 -18.62 -45.34 -9.71
CA ASP A 230 -18.17 -43.94 -9.90
C ASP A 230 -16.92 -43.76 -10.79
N GLY A 231 -16.38 -44.82 -11.40
CA GLY A 231 -15.17 -44.75 -12.22
C GLY A 231 -13.89 -44.53 -11.40
N HIS A 232 -12.75 -44.57 -12.07
CA HIS A 232 -11.44 -44.30 -11.47
C HIS A 232 -11.08 -42.82 -11.65
N ILE A 233 -10.61 -42.18 -10.57
CA ILE A 233 -10.13 -40.79 -10.58
C ILE A 233 -8.64 -40.79 -10.88
N LYS A 234 -8.25 -40.18 -11.99
CA LYS A 234 -6.84 -40.11 -12.43
C LYS A 234 -6.10 -38.85 -11.98
N LYS A 235 -6.82 -37.73 -11.78
CA LYS A 235 -6.22 -36.45 -11.40
C LYS A 235 -7.19 -35.63 -10.56
N ILE A 236 -6.65 -34.86 -9.62
CA ILE A 236 -7.36 -33.80 -8.91
C ILE A 236 -6.79 -32.43 -9.25
N ALA A 237 -7.65 -31.41 -9.30
CA ALA A 237 -7.26 -30.00 -9.38
C ALA A 237 -7.80 -29.27 -8.15
N VAL A 238 -6.90 -28.65 -7.40
CA VAL A 238 -7.18 -28.02 -6.10
C VAL A 238 -6.83 -26.56 -6.15
N SER A 239 -7.75 -25.72 -5.69
CA SER A 239 -7.48 -24.34 -5.28
C SER A 239 -7.84 -24.16 -3.79
N ASN A 240 -7.99 -22.93 -3.31
CA ASN A 240 -8.31 -22.68 -1.90
C ASN A 240 -9.64 -23.28 -1.45
N THR A 241 -10.64 -23.26 -2.34
CA THR A 241 -12.02 -23.63 -2.03
C THR A 241 -12.62 -24.59 -3.06
N THR A 242 -11.87 -24.94 -4.11
CA THR A 242 -12.36 -25.78 -5.20
C THR A 242 -11.56 -27.08 -5.24
N LEU A 243 -12.26 -28.21 -5.30
CA LEU A 243 -11.69 -29.52 -5.58
C LEU A 243 -12.46 -30.15 -6.75
N MET A 244 -11.76 -30.32 -7.87
CA MET A 244 -12.26 -31.00 -9.05
C MET A 244 -11.51 -32.30 -9.25
N ALA A 245 -12.21 -33.32 -9.74
CA ALA A 245 -11.64 -34.60 -10.11
C ALA A 245 -11.85 -34.86 -11.60
N LEU A 246 -10.85 -35.45 -12.24
CA LEU A 246 -10.91 -35.96 -13.60
C LEU A 246 -10.78 -37.48 -13.56
N LYS A 247 -11.70 -38.16 -14.23
CA LYS A 247 -11.73 -39.61 -14.34
C LYS A 247 -10.98 -40.13 -15.57
N ASP A 248 -10.68 -41.42 -15.58
CA ASP A 248 -10.05 -42.11 -16.72
C ASP A 248 -10.86 -41.99 -18.03
N ASP A 249 -12.19 -41.98 -17.92
CA ASP A 249 -13.11 -41.85 -19.06
C ASP A 249 -13.27 -40.41 -19.57
N GLY A 250 -12.54 -39.44 -19.00
CA GLY A 250 -12.61 -38.03 -19.35
C GLY A 250 -13.77 -37.27 -18.69
N THR A 251 -14.50 -37.89 -17.76
CA THR A 251 -15.54 -37.19 -16.99
C THR A 251 -14.91 -36.28 -15.93
N VAL A 252 -15.38 -35.04 -15.85
CA VAL A 252 -15.00 -34.08 -14.81
C VAL A 252 -16.09 -34.00 -13.75
N VAL A 253 -15.71 -34.07 -12.46
CA VAL A 253 -16.64 -34.07 -11.34
C VAL A 253 -16.21 -33.04 -10.29
N HIS A 254 -17.15 -32.24 -9.83
CA HIS A 254 -16.96 -31.41 -8.64
C HIS A 254 -17.06 -32.28 -7.39
N MET A 255 -16.03 -32.23 -6.56
CA MET A 255 -15.95 -33.09 -5.39
C MET A 255 -16.58 -32.49 -4.14
N GLY A 256 -17.17 -31.29 -4.17
CA GLY A 256 -17.86 -30.72 -3.02
C GLY A 256 -19.35 -30.99 -2.95
N ASN A 257 -19.91 -30.90 -1.74
CA ASN A 257 -21.34 -31.04 -1.46
C ASN A 257 -22.09 -29.71 -1.72
N GLN A 258 -21.43 -28.56 -1.54
CA GLN A 258 -22.06 -27.28 -1.76
C GLN A 258 -22.13 -26.94 -3.24
N LYS A 259 -23.29 -26.41 -3.66
CA LYS A 259 -23.47 -25.89 -5.02
C LYS A 259 -22.83 -24.51 -5.12
N SER A 260 -21.88 -24.39 -6.03
CA SER A 260 -21.20 -23.16 -6.42
C SER A 260 -21.18 -23.02 -7.95
N ASP A 261 -20.73 -21.89 -8.48
CA ASP A 261 -20.61 -21.73 -9.94
C ASP A 261 -19.59 -22.71 -10.54
N VAL A 262 -18.52 -23.06 -9.82
CA VAL A 262 -17.55 -24.07 -10.24
C VAL A 262 -18.11 -25.50 -10.20
N SER A 263 -19.13 -25.76 -9.36
CA SER A 263 -19.79 -27.07 -9.30
C SER A 263 -20.68 -27.38 -10.53
N ARG A 264 -21.01 -26.37 -11.34
CA ARG A 264 -21.86 -26.50 -12.54
C ARG A 264 -21.02 -26.93 -13.75
N VAL A 265 -20.56 -28.17 -13.74
CA VAL A 265 -19.86 -28.77 -14.88
C VAL A 265 -20.79 -28.73 -16.11
N PRO A 266 -20.33 -28.25 -17.29
CA PRO A 266 -21.14 -28.22 -18.50
C PRO A 266 -21.63 -29.61 -18.91
N GLU A 267 -22.91 -29.74 -19.28
CA GLU A 267 -23.54 -31.04 -19.59
C GLU A 267 -22.91 -31.74 -20.80
N ASP A 268 -22.47 -30.98 -21.80
CA ASP A 268 -21.86 -31.50 -23.03
C ASP A 268 -20.33 -31.67 -22.94
N LEU A 269 -19.75 -31.59 -21.73
CA LEU A 269 -18.31 -31.71 -21.54
C LEU A 269 -17.86 -33.16 -21.64
N THR A 270 -17.25 -33.52 -22.78
CA THR A 270 -16.71 -34.87 -23.05
C THR A 270 -15.29 -34.81 -23.59
N GLY A 271 -14.54 -35.91 -23.43
CA GLY A 271 -13.19 -36.06 -23.99
C GLY A 271 -12.17 -35.14 -23.30
N VAL A 272 -12.25 -34.99 -21.98
CA VAL A 272 -11.31 -34.17 -21.20
C VAL A 272 -10.05 -34.97 -20.88
N VAL A 273 -8.89 -34.40 -21.23
CA VAL A 273 -7.58 -35.00 -20.98
C VAL A 273 -6.89 -34.39 -19.76
N ASP A 274 -7.15 -33.11 -19.47
CA ASP A 274 -6.57 -32.43 -18.32
C ASP A 274 -7.51 -31.37 -17.71
N ILE A 275 -7.30 -31.04 -16.44
CA ILE A 275 -8.02 -30.00 -15.71
C ILE A 275 -7.10 -29.12 -14.86
N ALA A 276 -7.46 -27.86 -14.72
CA ALA A 276 -6.87 -26.90 -13.79
C ALA A 276 -7.96 -26.07 -13.10
N ALA A 277 -7.72 -25.62 -11.87
CA ALA A 277 -8.69 -24.86 -11.09
C ALA A 277 -8.05 -23.58 -10.53
N THR A 278 -8.76 -22.46 -10.66
CA THR A 278 -8.48 -21.23 -9.90
C THR A 278 -9.42 -21.17 -8.69
N THR A 279 -9.42 -20.05 -7.98
CA THR A 279 -10.38 -19.83 -6.88
C THR A 279 -11.83 -19.83 -7.38
N ASN A 280 -12.06 -19.29 -8.58
CA ASN A 280 -13.41 -18.97 -9.08
C ASN A 280 -13.77 -19.68 -10.39
N ALA A 281 -12.81 -20.31 -11.06
CA ALA A 281 -13.02 -20.97 -12.35
C ALA A 281 -12.31 -22.33 -12.44
N VAL A 282 -12.76 -23.13 -13.39
CA VAL A 282 -12.15 -24.41 -13.76
C VAL A 282 -11.95 -24.41 -15.26
N ALA A 283 -10.79 -24.87 -15.71
CA ALA A 283 -10.47 -25.09 -17.11
C ALA A 283 -10.34 -26.59 -17.37
N ALA A 284 -11.01 -27.08 -18.40
CA ALA A 284 -10.88 -28.45 -18.92
C ALA A 284 -10.28 -28.41 -20.32
N LEU A 285 -9.18 -29.14 -20.51
CA LEU A 285 -8.54 -29.37 -21.80
C LEU A 285 -9.13 -30.62 -22.45
N LYS A 286 -9.64 -30.47 -23.67
CA LYS A 286 -10.20 -31.58 -24.45
C LYS A 286 -9.16 -32.25 -25.34
N GLU A 287 -9.43 -33.48 -25.78
CA GLU A 287 -8.60 -34.25 -26.71
C GLU A 287 -8.32 -33.53 -28.04
N ASP A 288 -9.28 -32.72 -28.49
CA ASP A 288 -9.16 -31.88 -29.70
C ASP A 288 -8.26 -30.64 -29.50
N GLY A 289 -7.77 -30.41 -28.27
CA GLY A 289 -6.92 -29.29 -27.88
C GLY A 289 -7.69 -28.03 -27.45
N SER A 290 -9.02 -28.04 -27.50
CA SER A 290 -9.84 -26.90 -27.06
C SER A 290 -9.95 -26.82 -25.53
N LEU A 291 -10.07 -25.60 -25.01
CA LEU A 291 -10.31 -25.33 -23.60
C LEU A 291 -11.77 -24.96 -23.37
N VAL A 292 -12.37 -25.57 -22.35
CA VAL A 292 -13.68 -25.17 -21.81
C VAL A 292 -13.47 -24.62 -20.41
N ILE A 293 -13.82 -23.36 -20.19
CA ILE A 293 -13.67 -22.67 -18.90
C ILE A 293 -15.06 -22.31 -18.36
N TRP A 294 -15.34 -22.66 -17.11
CA TRP A 294 -16.59 -22.31 -16.42
C TRP A 294 -16.34 -21.85 -14.98
N GLY A 295 -17.40 -21.36 -14.34
CA GLY A 295 -17.38 -20.79 -12.99
C GLY A 295 -17.65 -19.28 -12.96
N LYS A 296 -17.47 -18.69 -11.76
CA LYS A 296 -17.65 -17.26 -11.49
C LYS A 296 -16.40 -16.44 -11.82
N GLY A 297 -15.37 -17.06 -12.37
CA GLY A 297 -14.14 -16.37 -12.76
C GLY A 297 -14.43 -15.11 -13.58
N ASN A 298 -13.53 -14.14 -13.45
CA ASN A 298 -13.66 -12.88 -14.15
C ASN A 298 -13.69 -13.09 -15.66
N GLN A 299 -14.19 -12.10 -16.38
CA GLN A 299 -14.24 -12.15 -17.85
C GLN A 299 -12.85 -12.44 -18.45
N SER A 300 -11.78 -11.89 -17.86
CA SER A 300 -10.40 -12.14 -18.29
C SER A 300 -9.93 -13.59 -18.12
N GLU A 301 -10.46 -14.37 -17.16
CA GLU A 301 -10.13 -15.79 -17.01
C GLU A 301 -10.77 -16.64 -18.11
N LYS A 302 -11.88 -16.17 -18.69
CA LYS A 302 -12.63 -16.86 -19.77
C LYS A 302 -12.13 -16.52 -21.16
N GLU A 303 -11.37 -15.43 -21.31
CA GLU A 303 -10.77 -14.98 -22.57
C GLU A 303 -9.45 -15.72 -22.83
N VAL A 304 -9.57 -16.95 -23.35
CA VAL A 304 -8.41 -17.77 -23.72
C VAL A 304 -7.67 -17.11 -24.89
N PRO A 305 -6.36 -16.81 -24.76
CA PRO A 305 -5.59 -16.22 -25.85
C PRO A 305 -5.39 -17.24 -26.98
N GLU A 306 -5.17 -16.75 -28.20
CA GLU A 306 -4.69 -17.61 -29.28
C GLU A 306 -3.28 -18.14 -28.94
N MET A 307 -3.12 -19.45 -29.00
CA MET A 307 -1.87 -20.14 -28.67
C MET A 307 -1.34 -20.87 -29.90
N ASP A 308 -0.02 -21.00 -29.99
CA ASP A 308 0.60 -21.77 -31.04
C ASP A 308 0.87 -23.22 -30.58
N GLY A 309 0.34 -24.20 -31.30
CA GLY A 309 0.50 -25.61 -30.92
C GLY A 309 -0.51 -26.10 -29.90
N LYS A 310 -0.29 -27.31 -29.39
CA LYS A 310 -1.22 -28.00 -28.48
C LYS A 310 -0.80 -27.80 -27.03
N ILE A 311 -1.76 -27.57 -26.15
CA ILE A 311 -1.48 -27.50 -24.71
C ILE A 311 -1.04 -28.87 -24.20
N VAL A 312 0.10 -28.93 -23.53
CA VAL A 312 0.66 -30.15 -22.92
C VAL A 312 0.66 -30.10 -21.40
N SER A 313 0.57 -28.92 -20.81
CA SER A 313 0.43 -28.73 -19.36
C SER A 313 -0.32 -27.45 -19.06
N MET A 314 -1.12 -27.47 -18.01
CA MET A 314 -1.89 -26.31 -17.55
C MET A 314 -1.91 -26.26 -16.03
N ILE A 315 -1.79 -25.05 -15.49
CA ILE A 315 -1.86 -24.76 -14.07
C ILE A 315 -2.89 -23.67 -13.80
N GLY A 316 -3.54 -23.75 -12.63
CA GLY A 316 -4.42 -22.71 -12.11
C GLY A 316 -3.74 -21.95 -10.98
N GLY A 317 -3.68 -20.64 -11.09
CA GLY A 317 -3.30 -19.73 -10.01
C GLY A 317 -4.51 -19.30 -9.18
N ARG A 318 -4.43 -18.13 -8.55
CA ARG A 318 -5.52 -17.58 -7.73
C ARG A 318 -6.71 -17.19 -8.59
N TYR A 319 -6.46 -16.38 -9.62
CA TYR A 319 -7.44 -15.80 -10.55
C TYR A 319 -6.89 -15.74 -11.99
N HIS A 320 -5.98 -16.66 -12.33
CA HIS A 320 -5.33 -16.74 -13.63
C HIS A 320 -4.99 -18.19 -13.96
N PHE A 321 -4.86 -18.49 -15.25
CA PHE A 321 -4.35 -19.75 -15.76
C PHE A 321 -3.02 -19.54 -16.46
N THR A 322 -2.20 -20.58 -16.49
CA THR A 322 -0.97 -20.64 -17.27
C THR A 322 -0.92 -21.98 -18.02
N ALA A 323 -0.63 -21.94 -19.31
CA ALA A 323 -0.52 -23.11 -20.17
C ALA A 323 0.85 -23.18 -20.85
N LEU A 324 1.35 -24.40 -21.03
CA LEU A 324 2.54 -24.73 -21.81
C LEU A 324 2.09 -25.49 -23.07
N THR A 325 2.64 -25.11 -24.21
CA THR A 325 2.38 -25.74 -25.50
C THR A 325 3.46 -26.76 -25.86
N ASP A 326 3.16 -27.68 -26.77
CA ASP A 326 4.09 -28.65 -27.36
C ASP A 326 5.27 -28.02 -28.11
N LYS A 327 5.18 -26.72 -28.41
CA LYS A 327 6.27 -25.90 -28.98
C LYS A 327 7.17 -25.26 -27.92
N GLY A 328 6.91 -25.48 -26.63
CA GLY A 328 7.70 -24.91 -25.53
C GLY A 328 7.40 -23.43 -25.26
N ASN A 329 6.26 -22.91 -25.72
CA ASN A 329 5.79 -21.55 -25.43
C ASN A 329 4.80 -21.54 -24.26
N VAL A 330 4.88 -20.50 -23.43
CA VAL A 330 4.05 -20.32 -22.23
C VAL A 330 3.09 -19.16 -22.41
N TYR A 331 1.84 -19.38 -22.01
CA TYR A 331 0.76 -18.41 -22.08
C TYR A 331 0.08 -18.29 -20.72
N SER A 332 -0.01 -17.08 -20.16
CA SER A 332 -0.77 -16.81 -18.94
C SER A 332 -1.87 -15.78 -19.21
N TRP A 333 -3.07 -16.01 -18.68
CA TRP A 333 -4.23 -15.11 -18.83
C TRP A 333 -5.13 -15.14 -17.60
N GLY A 334 -5.96 -14.12 -17.41
CA GLY A 334 -6.77 -13.90 -16.21
C GLY A 334 -6.55 -12.52 -15.60
N GLU A 335 -6.78 -12.38 -14.29
CA GLU A 335 -6.41 -11.14 -13.57
C GLU A 335 -4.90 -10.93 -13.55
N ASN A 336 -4.47 -9.65 -13.59
CA ASN A 336 -3.06 -9.29 -13.63
C ASN A 336 -2.66 -8.21 -12.59
N ASN A 337 -3.39 -8.13 -11.47
CA ASN A 337 -3.14 -7.11 -10.44
C ASN A 337 -1.72 -7.17 -9.83
N TYR A 338 -1.07 -8.33 -9.90
CA TYR A 338 0.27 -8.58 -9.38
C TYR A 338 1.25 -9.07 -10.45
N HIS A 339 1.01 -8.77 -11.73
CA HIS A 339 1.86 -9.18 -12.86
C HIS A 339 1.92 -10.71 -13.08
N GLN A 340 0.92 -11.45 -12.61
CA GLN A 340 0.86 -12.91 -12.69
C GLN A 340 0.57 -13.45 -14.10
N THR A 341 0.17 -12.59 -15.05
CA THR A 341 0.02 -12.96 -16.46
C THR A 341 1.12 -12.38 -17.37
N ASP A 342 2.06 -11.60 -16.81
CA ASP A 342 3.17 -10.99 -17.55
C ASP A 342 4.30 -12.00 -17.82
N VAL A 343 4.04 -12.97 -18.70
CA VAL A 343 5.04 -13.98 -19.09
C VAL A 343 6.28 -13.29 -19.69
N PRO A 344 7.49 -13.55 -19.16
CA PRO A 344 8.69 -12.88 -19.66
C PRO A 344 9.04 -13.40 -21.05
N SER A 345 9.47 -12.50 -21.95
CA SER A 345 9.85 -12.85 -23.33
C SER A 345 11.03 -13.83 -23.44
N SER A 346 11.75 -14.06 -22.34
CA SER A 346 12.83 -15.04 -22.19
C SER A 346 12.35 -16.45 -21.85
N ALA A 347 11.06 -16.66 -21.56
CA ALA A 347 10.45 -17.98 -21.36
C ALA A 347 10.18 -18.66 -22.71
N LYS A 348 11.25 -19.21 -23.30
CA LYS A 348 11.23 -19.99 -24.55
C LYS A 348 11.86 -21.35 -24.33
N ASN A 349 11.49 -22.34 -25.14
CA ASN A 349 11.93 -23.73 -25.01
C ASN A 349 11.67 -24.24 -23.59
N VAL A 350 10.45 -24.02 -23.10
CA VAL A 350 10.02 -24.41 -21.75
C VAL A 350 9.65 -25.89 -21.76
N SER A 351 10.19 -26.64 -20.80
CA SER A 351 9.92 -28.07 -20.62
C SER A 351 8.86 -28.33 -19.54
N ALA A 352 8.77 -27.44 -18.54
CA ALA A 352 7.78 -27.56 -17.46
C ALA A 352 7.36 -26.19 -16.93
N ILE A 353 6.11 -26.12 -16.47
CA ILE A 353 5.55 -24.95 -15.78
C ILE A 353 5.06 -25.36 -14.39
N TYR A 354 5.24 -24.45 -13.44
CA TYR A 354 4.83 -24.60 -12.06
C TYR A 354 4.24 -23.29 -11.56
N GLY A 355 3.36 -23.36 -10.57
CA GLY A 355 2.77 -22.18 -9.98
C GLY A 355 1.66 -22.52 -9.02
N GLY A 356 0.97 -21.48 -8.61
CA GLY A 356 -0.09 -21.50 -7.60
C GLY A 356 -0.22 -20.11 -7.02
N TYR A 357 -1.42 -19.75 -6.55
CA TYR A 357 -1.70 -18.38 -6.10
C TYR A 357 -1.24 -17.31 -7.11
N TYR A 358 -0.14 -16.60 -6.85
CA TYR A 358 0.28 -15.43 -7.64
C TYR A 358 1.65 -15.54 -8.28
N GLN A 359 2.42 -16.58 -7.99
CA GLN A 359 3.76 -16.78 -8.56
C GLN A 359 3.71 -17.90 -9.59
N ASN A 360 4.48 -17.71 -10.66
CA ASN A 360 4.63 -18.69 -11.73
C ASN A 360 6.11 -18.89 -12.04
N TYR A 361 6.43 -20.12 -12.40
CA TYR A 361 7.78 -20.58 -12.71
C TYR A 361 7.73 -21.40 -13.99
N ALA A 362 8.65 -21.13 -14.91
CA ALA A 362 8.86 -21.93 -16.12
C ALA A 362 10.30 -22.44 -16.13
N VAL A 363 10.48 -23.74 -16.30
CA VAL A 363 11.80 -24.38 -16.42
C VAL A 363 12.07 -24.61 -17.89
N THR A 364 13.18 -24.09 -18.40
CA THR A 364 13.60 -24.30 -19.79
C THR A 364 14.24 -25.67 -19.98
N GLU A 365 14.35 -26.14 -21.22
CA GLU A 365 15.12 -27.34 -21.57
C GLU A 365 16.59 -27.26 -21.11
N SER A 366 17.16 -26.05 -21.03
CA SER A 366 18.50 -25.82 -20.49
C SER A 366 18.57 -25.85 -18.95
N GLY A 367 17.43 -25.98 -18.27
CA GLY A 367 17.32 -25.97 -16.81
C GLY A 367 17.20 -24.58 -16.18
N ASP A 368 17.13 -23.50 -16.95
CA ASP A 368 16.92 -22.16 -16.40
C ASP A 368 15.49 -22.01 -15.84
N VAL A 369 15.36 -21.28 -14.74
CA VAL A 369 14.05 -20.92 -14.18
C VAL A 369 13.68 -19.49 -14.57
N LYS A 370 12.58 -19.31 -15.30
CA LYS A 370 11.98 -18.01 -15.59
C LYS A 370 10.80 -17.78 -14.64
N ILE A 371 10.68 -16.56 -14.12
CA ILE A 371 9.75 -16.23 -13.03
C ILE A 371 8.93 -14.99 -13.36
N TRP A 372 7.65 -14.98 -12.96
CA TRP A 372 6.77 -13.81 -13.04
C TRP A 372 5.63 -13.90 -12.02
N GLY A 373 4.96 -12.77 -11.77
CA GLY A 373 3.94 -12.62 -10.73
C GLY A 373 4.38 -11.84 -9.50
N LEU A 374 3.77 -12.15 -8.36
CA LEU A 374 3.89 -11.34 -7.15
C LEU A 374 5.26 -11.47 -6.48
N LYS A 375 6.07 -10.39 -6.56
CA LYS A 375 7.38 -10.27 -5.89
C LYS A 375 7.28 -10.09 -4.38
N GLY A 376 6.18 -9.50 -3.90
CA GLY A 376 6.00 -9.04 -2.52
C GLY A 376 5.84 -7.52 -2.43
N TYR A 377 5.75 -7.00 -1.21
CA TYR A 377 5.29 -5.65 -0.91
C TYR A 377 6.40 -4.79 -0.33
N LEU A 378 6.61 -3.59 -0.86
CA LEU A 378 7.72 -2.72 -0.43
C LEU A 378 7.62 -2.37 1.05
N LEU A 379 6.42 -1.99 1.52
CA LEU A 379 6.15 -1.63 2.91
C LEU A 379 5.20 -2.62 3.62
N GLY A 380 5.01 -3.82 3.04
CA GLY A 380 4.10 -4.84 3.55
C GLY A 380 2.63 -4.57 3.23
N THR A 381 1.75 -5.41 3.77
CA THR A 381 0.29 -5.29 3.62
C THR A 381 -0.43 -5.08 4.95
N ASP A 382 -1.68 -4.62 4.86
CA ASP A 382 -2.58 -4.47 6.01
C ASP A 382 -3.48 -5.70 6.25
N GLU A 383 -4.46 -5.56 7.15
CA GLU A 383 -5.38 -6.65 7.52
C GLU A 383 -6.35 -7.08 6.42
N LEU A 384 -6.48 -6.30 5.36
CA LEU A 384 -7.28 -6.64 4.18
C LEU A 384 -6.41 -7.07 3.00
N GLY A 385 -5.09 -7.18 3.20
CA GLY A 385 -4.12 -7.56 2.18
C GLY A 385 -3.74 -6.46 1.21
N ARG A 386 -4.10 -5.21 1.51
CA ARG A 386 -3.80 -4.07 0.63
C ARG A 386 -2.37 -3.60 0.83
N ASP A 387 -1.74 -3.13 -0.24
CA ASP A 387 -0.38 -2.59 -0.19
C ASP A 387 -0.29 -1.32 0.69
N VAL A 388 0.51 -1.39 1.76
CA VAL A 388 0.72 -0.27 2.68
C VAL A 388 1.44 0.88 1.98
N PHE A 389 2.30 0.61 0.99
CA PHE A 389 3.02 1.65 0.27
C PHE A 389 2.07 2.52 -0.57
N GLY A 390 1.23 1.91 -1.41
CA GLY A 390 0.20 2.61 -2.16
C GLY A 390 -0.75 3.41 -1.26
N ARG A 391 -1.18 2.83 -0.13
CA ARG A 391 -2.03 3.51 0.86
C ARG A 391 -1.33 4.69 1.53
N LEU A 392 -0.03 4.60 1.81
CA LEU A 392 0.76 5.66 2.43
C LEU A 392 0.87 6.89 1.50
N LEU A 393 1.06 6.66 0.20
CA LEU A 393 1.13 7.71 -0.82
C LEU A 393 -0.23 8.39 -1.01
N ASN A 394 -1.27 7.61 -1.27
CA ASN A 394 -2.62 8.12 -1.47
C ASN A 394 -3.18 8.80 -0.20
N GLY A 395 -2.86 8.24 0.97
CA GLY A 395 -3.26 8.78 2.26
C GLY A 395 -2.55 10.09 2.61
N GLY A 396 -1.26 10.19 2.30
CA GLY A 396 -0.54 11.45 2.45
C GLY A 396 -1.15 12.56 1.59
N ARG A 397 -1.54 12.23 0.36
CA ARG A 397 -2.12 13.21 -0.57
C ARG A 397 -3.41 13.77 0.00
N MET A 398 -4.23 12.89 0.57
CA MET A 398 -5.49 13.28 1.20
C MET A 398 -5.26 14.14 2.45
N THR A 399 -4.41 13.71 3.38
CA THR A 399 -4.10 14.46 4.61
C THR A 399 -3.53 15.86 4.30
N MET A 400 -2.58 15.95 3.36
CA MET A 400 -2.01 17.24 2.93
C MET A 400 -3.05 18.14 2.23
N THR A 401 -3.91 17.57 1.39
CA THR A 401 -4.97 18.35 0.71
C THR A 401 -5.96 18.92 1.73
N ILE A 402 -6.39 18.11 2.70
CA ILE A 402 -7.31 18.57 3.75
C ILE A 402 -6.69 19.70 4.57
N GLY A 403 -5.44 19.53 5.01
CA GLY A 403 -4.72 20.57 5.75
C GLY A 403 -4.57 21.86 4.94
N ALA A 404 -4.24 21.77 3.66
CA ALA A 404 -3.98 22.94 2.82
C ALA A 404 -5.25 23.75 2.58
N VAL A 405 -6.36 23.08 2.26
CA VAL A 405 -7.66 23.75 2.07
C VAL A 405 -8.15 24.37 3.37
N ALA A 406 -8.01 23.67 4.50
CA ALA A 406 -8.39 24.19 5.81
C ALA A 406 -7.62 25.47 6.17
N VAL A 407 -6.30 25.49 5.94
CA VAL A 407 -5.47 26.68 6.17
C VAL A 407 -5.85 27.82 5.24
N ILE A 408 -6.14 27.57 3.97
CA ILE A 408 -6.58 28.62 3.05
C ILE A 408 -7.86 29.28 3.56
N ILE A 409 -8.85 28.47 3.97
CA ILE A 409 -10.11 28.97 4.54
C ILE A 409 -9.84 29.78 5.82
N SER A 410 -9.07 29.20 6.75
CA SER A 410 -8.69 29.84 8.02
C SER A 410 -7.99 31.17 7.79
N THR A 411 -7.04 31.20 6.84
CA THR A 411 -6.23 32.36 6.51
C THR A 411 -7.08 33.49 5.93
N LEU A 412 -7.98 33.18 5.00
CA LEU A 412 -8.89 34.16 4.40
C LEU A 412 -9.78 34.80 5.48
N ILE A 413 -10.38 34.01 6.35
CA ILE A 413 -11.23 34.51 7.44
C ILE A 413 -10.40 35.33 8.43
N GLY A 414 -9.23 34.85 8.81
CA GLY A 414 -8.32 35.54 9.73
C GLY A 414 -7.88 36.91 9.23
N ILE A 415 -7.51 37.01 7.95
CA ILE A 415 -7.12 38.28 7.31
C ILE A 415 -8.30 39.25 7.27
N ILE A 416 -9.49 38.78 6.86
CA ILE A 416 -10.68 39.64 6.73
C ILE A 416 -11.11 40.15 8.10
N ILE A 417 -11.29 39.26 9.09
CA ILE A 417 -11.77 39.64 10.42
C ILE A 417 -10.71 40.47 11.14
N GLY A 418 -9.45 40.03 11.17
CA GLY A 418 -8.36 40.77 11.82
C GLY A 418 -8.12 42.13 11.17
N GLY A 419 -8.13 42.20 9.85
CA GLY A 419 -7.95 43.44 9.08
C GLY A 419 -9.03 44.48 9.34
N ILE A 420 -10.30 44.06 9.32
CA ILE A 420 -11.43 44.95 9.60
C ILE A 420 -11.43 45.38 11.07
N SER A 421 -11.28 44.43 12.00
CA SER A 421 -11.28 44.67 13.44
C SER A 421 -10.17 45.65 13.85
N GLY A 422 -8.94 45.44 13.36
CA GLY A 422 -7.81 46.31 13.68
C GLY A 422 -7.89 47.69 13.06
N PHE A 423 -8.39 47.82 11.82
CA PHE A 423 -8.42 49.12 11.14
C PHE A 423 -9.52 50.03 11.66
N PHE A 424 -10.77 49.54 11.72
CA PHE A 424 -11.93 50.37 12.04
C PHE A 424 -12.05 50.67 13.55
N GLY A 425 -11.56 49.79 14.42
CA GLY A 425 -11.64 49.98 15.87
C GLY A 425 -13.07 50.10 16.42
N GLY A 426 -13.20 50.55 17.66
CA GLY A 426 -14.48 50.87 18.29
C GLY A 426 -15.45 49.68 18.37
N TRP A 427 -16.73 49.93 18.07
CA TRP A 427 -17.78 48.91 18.21
C TRP A 427 -17.63 47.74 17.22
N VAL A 428 -17.10 47.98 16.01
CA VAL A 428 -16.85 46.94 15.00
C VAL A 428 -15.81 45.95 15.50
N ASP A 429 -14.73 46.49 16.09
CA ASP A 429 -13.67 45.71 16.72
C ASP A 429 -14.22 44.86 17.86
N ILE A 430 -15.00 45.47 18.77
CA ILE A 430 -15.61 44.76 19.90
C ILE A 430 -16.47 43.58 19.41
N ILE A 431 -17.37 43.79 18.45
CA ILE A 431 -18.25 42.71 17.97
C ILE A 431 -17.44 41.58 17.33
N LEU A 432 -16.50 41.91 16.44
CA LEU A 432 -15.69 40.90 15.75
C LEU A 432 -14.80 40.13 16.72
N GLN A 433 -14.20 40.79 17.70
CA GLN A 433 -13.41 40.12 18.74
C GLN A 433 -14.27 39.27 19.66
N ARG A 434 -15.51 39.67 19.99
CA ARG A 434 -16.44 38.81 20.75
C ARG A 434 -16.80 37.54 19.99
N ILE A 435 -17.08 37.63 18.69
CA ILE A 435 -17.29 36.44 17.84
C ILE A 435 -16.02 35.57 17.84
N THR A 436 -14.85 36.18 17.70
CA THR A 436 -13.55 35.49 17.73
C THR A 436 -13.33 34.74 19.05
N GLU A 437 -13.64 35.37 20.19
CA GLU A 437 -13.56 34.78 21.53
C GLU A 437 -14.55 33.62 21.70
N ILE A 438 -15.79 33.77 21.22
CA ILE A 438 -16.80 32.71 21.25
C ILE A 438 -16.28 31.47 20.51
N VAL A 439 -15.79 31.63 19.28
CA VAL A 439 -15.25 30.50 18.50
C VAL A 439 -14.02 29.89 19.17
N ALA A 440 -13.08 30.72 19.66
CA ALA A 440 -11.87 30.25 20.33
C ALA A 440 -12.13 29.56 21.67
N SER A 441 -13.27 29.84 22.32
CA SER A 441 -13.68 29.19 23.56
C SER A 441 -14.21 27.77 23.36
N LEU A 442 -14.54 27.39 22.12
CA LEU A 442 -15.03 26.06 21.81
C LEU A 442 -13.89 25.04 21.89
N PRO A 443 -14.10 23.88 22.55
CA PRO A 443 -13.10 22.82 22.54
C PRO A 443 -12.99 22.22 21.14
N PHE A 444 -11.86 22.47 20.47
CA PHE A 444 -11.68 22.21 19.04
C PHE A 444 -12.02 20.76 18.64
N LEU A 445 -11.37 19.78 19.26
CA LEU A 445 -11.54 18.37 18.92
C LEU A 445 -12.98 17.88 19.19
N PRO A 446 -13.58 18.07 20.39
CA PRO A 446 -14.98 17.72 20.62
C PRO A 446 -15.95 18.38 19.63
N MET A 447 -15.77 19.67 19.33
CA MET A 447 -16.64 20.38 18.39
C MET A 447 -16.54 19.80 16.98
N ALA A 448 -15.32 19.55 16.49
CA ALA A 448 -15.10 18.94 15.18
C ALA A 448 -15.70 17.53 15.10
N MET A 449 -15.57 16.73 16.16
CA MET A 449 -16.17 15.40 16.25
C MET A 449 -17.71 15.46 16.20
N ILE A 450 -18.33 16.35 16.98
CA ILE A 450 -19.79 16.51 17.03
C ILE A 450 -20.33 16.94 15.66
N LEU A 451 -19.73 17.97 15.04
CA LEU A 451 -20.16 18.47 13.74
C LEU A 451 -20.06 17.38 12.66
N ASN A 452 -18.96 16.64 12.63
CA ASN A 452 -18.81 15.55 11.67
C ASN A 452 -19.73 14.34 11.98
N ALA A 453 -19.99 14.03 13.24
CA ALA A 453 -20.88 12.93 13.62
C ALA A 453 -22.35 13.21 13.25
N ILE A 454 -22.80 14.44 13.45
CA ILE A 454 -24.18 14.85 13.17
C ILE A 454 -24.40 15.02 11.66
N ILE A 455 -23.50 15.76 10.99
CA ILE A 455 -23.70 16.17 9.59
C ILE A 455 -23.07 15.17 8.62
N GLY A 456 -21.87 14.65 8.94
CA GLY A 456 -21.04 13.88 8.03
C GLY A 456 -21.47 12.43 7.78
N ASN A 457 -22.50 11.91 8.47
CA ASN A 457 -22.99 10.54 8.26
C ASN A 457 -24.08 10.42 7.18
N SER A 458 -24.77 11.51 6.84
CA SER A 458 -25.79 11.54 5.79
C SER A 458 -25.24 12.01 4.43
N LEU A 459 -23.97 12.41 4.37
CA LEU A 459 -23.33 12.97 3.19
C LEU A 459 -22.61 11.91 2.35
N SER A 460 -22.47 12.19 1.06
CA SER A 460 -21.55 11.46 0.20
C SER A 460 -20.11 11.60 0.71
N GLU A 461 -19.26 10.66 0.34
CA GLU A 461 -17.86 10.62 0.81
C GLU A 461 -17.10 11.91 0.47
N GLY A 462 -17.25 12.44 -0.74
CA GLY A 462 -16.62 13.70 -1.15
C GLY A 462 -17.16 14.91 -0.37
N ALA A 463 -18.47 14.98 -0.15
CA ALA A 463 -19.09 16.05 0.63
C ALA A 463 -18.65 16.01 2.10
N ARG A 464 -18.46 14.82 2.68
CA ARG A 464 -17.90 14.65 4.02
C ARG A 464 -16.44 15.12 4.11
N ILE A 465 -15.60 14.77 3.14
CA ILE A 465 -14.21 15.26 3.09
C ILE A 465 -14.18 16.79 3.03
N PHE A 466 -15.03 17.39 2.19
CA PHE A 466 -15.17 18.84 2.11
C PHE A 466 -15.68 19.45 3.43
N LEU A 467 -16.65 18.82 4.09
CA LEU A 467 -17.12 19.24 5.41
C LEU A 467 -15.97 19.27 6.43
N ILE A 468 -15.09 18.26 6.45
CA ILE A 468 -13.93 18.24 7.34
C ILE A 468 -12.99 19.42 7.05
N MET A 469 -12.69 19.70 5.78
CA MET A 469 -11.87 20.86 5.38
C MET A 469 -12.47 22.18 5.88
N VAL A 470 -13.80 22.34 5.74
CA VAL A 470 -14.54 23.52 6.20
C VAL A 470 -14.54 23.62 7.72
N ILE A 471 -14.81 22.54 8.45
CA ILE A 471 -14.79 22.52 9.92
C ILE A 471 -13.40 22.95 10.44
N LEU A 472 -12.33 22.36 9.90
CA LEU A 472 -10.97 22.70 10.32
C LEU A 472 -10.63 24.16 10.02
N GLY A 473 -11.00 24.67 8.84
CA GLY A 473 -10.80 26.09 8.50
C GLY A 473 -11.62 27.06 9.35
N LEU A 474 -12.90 26.76 9.58
CA LEU A 474 -13.83 27.61 10.35
C LEU A 474 -13.53 27.65 11.85
N LEU A 475 -12.87 26.64 12.39
CA LEU A 475 -12.52 26.60 13.82
C LEU A 475 -11.09 27.12 14.10
N SER A 476 -10.22 27.23 13.08
CA SER A 476 -8.80 27.58 13.29
C SER A 476 -8.45 29.06 13.11
N TRP A 477 -9.30 29.85 12.42
CA TRP A 477 -9.02 31.26 12.12
C TRP A 477 -8.87 32.23 13.31
N PRO A 478 -9.43 31.99 14.53
CA PRO A 478 -9.39 33.00 15.60
C PRO A 478 -7.98 33.44 16.01
N ASN A 479 -7.01 32.51 16.00
CA ASN A 479 -5.63 32.82 16.37
C ASN A 479 -4.99 33.80 15.38
N LEU A 480 -5.13 33.52 14.09
CA LEU A 480 -4.63 34.41 13.04
C LEU A 480 -5.37 35.76 13.05
N ALA A 481 -6.69 35.79 13.25
CA ALA A 481 -7.43 37.05 13.30
C ALA A 481 -6.92 38.00 14.39
N ARG A 482 -6.63 37.46 15.59
CA ARG A 482 -6.05 38.26 16.68
C ARG A 482 -4.66 38.79 16.35
N LEU A 483 -3.83 37.95 15.73
CA LEU A 483 -2.50 38.33 15.29
C LEU A 483 -2.55 39.42 14.21
N VAL A 484 -3.37 39.25 13.18
CA VAL A 484 -3.54 40.22 12.10
C VAL A 484 -4.09 41.52 12.64
N ARG A 485 -5.08 41.47 13.54
CA ARG A 485 -5.61 42.65 14.23
C ARG A 485 -4.51 43.44 14.94
N ALA A 486 -3.66 42.77 15.72
CA ALA A 486 -2.58 43.43 16.45
C ALA A 486 -1.60 44.13 15.49
N GLN A 487 -1.23 43.46 14.39
CA GLN A 487 -0.35 44.03 13.38
C GLN A 487 -0.99 45.21 12.64
N VAL A 488 -2.28 45.11 12.30
CA VAL A 488 -3.03 46.18 11.63
C VAL A 488 -3.17 47.41 12.53
N LEU A 489 -3.38 47.23 13.83
CA LEU A 489 -3.40 48.34 14.80
C LEU A 489 -2.06 49.08 14.83
N ALA A 490 -0.95 48.35 14.80
CA ALA A 490 0.39 48.95 14.78
C ALA A 490 0.69 49.68 13.45
N GLU A 491 0.32 49.09 12.31
CA GLU A 491 0.52 49.69 10.99
C GLU A 491 -0.38 50.91 10.75
N ARG A 492 -1.59 50.93 11.32
CA ARG A 492 -2.57 52.02 11.13
C ARG A 492 -2.03 53.38 11.60
N GLU A 493 -1.16 53.40 12.61
CA GLU A 493 -0.60 54.62 13.20
C GLU A 493 0.62 55.15 12.42
N LYS A 494 1.04 54.50 11.33
CA LYS A 494 2.20 54.94 10.53
C LYS A 494 1.86 56.06 9.54
N GLU A 495 2.86 56.88 9.23
CA GLU A 495 2.73 58.08 8.37
C GLU A 495 2.13 57.80 6.98
N PHE A 496 2.44 56.66 6.36
CA PHE A 496 1.90 56.32 5.04
C PHE A 496 0.37 56.11 5.06
N VAL A 497 -0.19 55.65 6.19
CA VAL A 497 -1.64 55.49 6.37
C VAL A 497 -2.30 56.85 6.56
N THR A 498 -1.68 57.73 7.34
CA THR A 498 -2.13 59.12 7.51
C THR A 498 -2.13 59.87 6.17
N ALA A 499 -1.07 59.72 5.37
CA ALA A 499 -0.99 60.31 4.03
C ALA A 499 -2.06 59.76 3.08
N ALA A 500 -2.29 58.43 3.08
CA ALA A 500 -3.33 57.81 2.26
C ALA A 500 -4.75 58.28 2.63
N ASN A 501 -5.01 58.47 3.93
CA ASN A 501 -6.27 59.06 4.41
C ASN A 501 -6.43 60.51 3.97
N ALA A 502 -5.37 61.33 4.05
CA ALA A 502 -5.39 62.72 3.59
C ALA A 502 -5.63 62.84 2.07
N MET A 503 -5.16 61.86 1.29
CA MET A 503 -5.40 61.76 -0.15
C MET A 503 -6.78 61.20 -0.53
N GLY A 504 -7.65 60.88 0.44
CA GLY A 504 -9.01 60.39 0.17
C GLY A 504 -9.06 58.96 -0.36
N VAL A 505 -8.02 58.14 -0.14
CA VAL A 505 -8.03 56.73 -0.55
C VAL A 505 -9.12 55.97 0.21
N LYS A 506 -9.87 55.09 -0.49
CA LYS A 506 -10.93 54.29 0.14
C LYS A 506 -10.36 53.45 1.30
N ARG A 507 -11.01 53.50 2.47
CA ARG A 507 -10.59 52.78 3.69
C ARG A 507 -10.30 51.28 3.47
N SER A 508 -11.14 50.58 2.71
CA SER A 508 -10.90 49.17 2.37
C SER A 508 -9.65 48.97 1.50
N SER A 509 -9.37 49.92 0.60
CA SER A 509 -8.13 49.93 -0.20
C SER A 509 -6.92 50.13 0.71
N ILE A 510 -7.00 51.03 1.70
CA ILE A 510 -5.94 51.23 2.71
C ILE A 510 -5.62 49.92 3.43
N VAL A 511 -6.63 49.20 3.91
CA VAL A 511 -6.43 47.91 4.58
C VAL A 511 -5.81 46.88 3.64
N PHE A 512 -6.46 46.54 2.53
CA PHE A 512 -6.07 45.37 1.73
C PHE A 512 -4.92 45.62 0.75
N ARG A 513 -4.67 46.86 0.33
CA ARG A 513 -3.59 47.19 -0.62
C ARG A 513 -2.38 47.86 0.01
N HIS A 514 -2.49 48.38 1.23
CA HIS A 514 -1.37 49.07 1.89
C HIS A 514 -0.97 48.42 3.21
N ILE A 515 -1.92 48.11 4.11
CA ILE A 515 -1.59 47.53 5.42
C ILE A 515 -1.32 46.02 5.35
N ILE A 516 -2.24 45.23 4.80
CA ILE A 516 -2.09 43.76 4.73
C ILE A 516 -0.79 43.32 4.04
N PRO A 517 -0.37 43.93 2.90
CA PRO A 517 0.91 43.62 2.29
C PRO A 517 2.12 43.84 3.20
N ASN A 518 2.07 44.80 4.14
CA ASN A 518 3.16 45.05 5.08
C ASN A 518 3.26 43.99 6.19
N VAL A 519 2.19 43.25 6.46
CA VAL A 519 2.12 42.23 7.52
C VAL A 519 2.07 40.80 6.97
N ILE A 520 2.22 40.65 5.65
CA ILE A 520 2.10 39.37 4.94
C ILE A 520 3.11 38.33 5.44
N SER A 521 4.30 38.77 5.87
CA SER A 521 5.34 37.90 6.39
C SER A 521 4.86 37.15 7.65
N VAL A 522 4.15 37.84 8.55
CA VAL A 522 3.62 37.22 9.79
C VAL A 522 2.44 36.29 9.46
N ILE A 523 1.62 36.65 8.48
CA ILE A 523 0.53 35.81 7.98
C ILE A 523 1.08 34.49 7.40
N ILE A 524 2.15 34.55 6.60
CA ILE A 524 2.77 33.37 5.98
C ILE A 524 3.35 32.43 7.04
N VAL A 525 4.04 32.97 8.05
CA VAL A 525 4.56 32.20 9.19
C VAL A 525 3.42 31.45 9.90
N SER A 526 2.37 32.18 10.28
CA SER A 526 1.21 31.58 10.96
C SER A 526 0.54 30.52 10.10
N ALA A 527 0.31 30.79 8.81
CA ALA A 527 -0.32 29.83 7.91
C ALA A 527 0.50 28.55 7.73
N THR A 528 1.83 28.65 7.76
CA THR A 528 2.73 27.48 7.70
C THR A 528 2.60 26.63 8.97
N LEU A 529 2.62 27.25 10.15
CA LEU A 529 2.42 26.53 11.41
C LEU A 529 1.01 25.91 11.50
N ASP A 530 -0.02 26.67 11.09
CA ASP A 530 -1.40 26.19 11.06
C ASP A 530 -1.58 25.00 10.11
N PHE A 531 -0.78 24.90 9.05
CA PHE A 531 -0.82 23.76 8.13
C PHE A 531 -0.40 22.46 8.82
N ALA A 532 0.68 22.51 9.60
CA ALA A 532 1.10 21.38 10.43
C ALA A 532 0.01 21.00 11.44
N SER A 533 -0.58 21.99 12.13
CA SER A 533 -1.65 21.77 13.09
C SER A 533 -2.91 21.18 12.46
N CYS A 534 -3.33 21.67 11.28
CA CYS A 534 -4.49 21.16 10.56
C CYS A 534 -4.28 19.71 10.09
N MET A 535 -3.09 19.38 9.57
CA MET A 535 -2.75 18.01 9.18
C MET A 535 -2.77 17.05 10.38
N LEU A 536 -2.18 17.45 11.50
CA LEU A 536 -2.19 16.64 12.73
C LEU A 536 -3.62 16.47 13.27
N THR A 537 -4.43 17.51 13.20
CA THR A 537 -5.82 17.48 13.69
C THR A 537 -6.73 16.64 12.79
N GLU A 538 -6.59 16.74 11.46
CA GLU A 538 -7.24 15.82 10.52
C GLU A 538 -6.85 14.38 10.83
N SER A 539 -5.55 14.13 10.99
CA SER A 539 -5.04 12.79 11.28
C SER A 539 -5.58 12.27 12.62
N THR A 540 -5.72 13.14 13.63
CA THR A 540 -6.32 12.80 14.93
C THR A 540 -7.81 12.45 14.77
N LEU A 541 -8.59 13.25 14.04
CA LEU A 541 -10.00 12.96 13.79
C LEU A 541 -10.18 11.64 13.03
N SER A 542 -9.39 11.43 11.97
CA SER A 542 -9.37 10.19 11.19
C SER A 542 -8.94 8.99 12.04
N PHE A 543 -7.94 9.16 12.91
CA PHE A 543 -7.51 8.14 13.88
C PHE A 543 -8.61 7.79 14.89
N LEU A 544 -9.42 8.77 15.31
CA LEU A 544 -10.56 8.55 16.22
C LEU A 544 -11.84 8.07 15.50
N GLY A 545 -11.82 7.91 14.17
CA GLY A 545 -12.98 7.49 13.36
C GLY A 545 -13.95 8.61 12.98
N PHE A 546 -13.65 9.85 13.35
CA PHE A 546 -14.44 11.06 13.01
C PHE A 546 -13.87 11.83 11.81
N GLY A 547 -12.84 11.33 11.15
CA GLY A 547 -12.29 11.93 9.93
C GLY A 547 -12.81 11.28 8.66
N VAL A 548 -11.90 11.11 7.69
CA VAL A 548 -12.18 10.42 6.43
C VAL A 548 -12.39 8.93 6.70
N LYS A 549 -13.54 8.40 6.28
CA LYS A 549 -13.88 6.99 6.46
C LYS A 549 -13.12 6.11 5.47
N LEU A 550 -12.91 4.86 5.87
CA LEU A 550 -12.56 3.78 4.94
C LEU A 550 -13.61 3.70 3.82
N PRO A 551 -13.22 3.35 2.59
CA PRO A 551 -11.93 2.78 2.19
C PRO A 551 -10.80 3.78 1.89
N ARG A 552 -11.09 5.08 1.69
CA ARG A 552 -10.07 6.08 1.30
C ARG A 552 -8.99 6.23 2.38
N PRO A 553 -7.70 6.07 2.04
CA PRO A 553 -6.64 6.21 3.02
C PRO A 553 -6.43 7.69 3.40
N THR A 554 -6.09 7.91 4.67
CA THR A 554 -5.41 9.09 5.21
C THR A 554 -4.34 8.60 6.17
N TRP A 555 -3.31 9.40 6.48
CA TRP A 555 -2.32 8.95 7.48
C TRP A 555 -2.97 8.66 8.84
N GLY A 556 -3.99 9.43 9.22
CA GLY A 556 -4.75 9.19 10.45
C GLY A 556 -5.53 7.87 10.45
N ASN A 557 -6.28 7.56 9.39
CA ASN A 557 -7.12 6.36 9.40
C ASN A 557 -6.34 5.05 9.16
N ILE A 558 -5.16 5.11 8.55
CA ILE A 558 -4.24 3.95 8.51
C ILE A 558 -3.82 3.58 9.93
N LEU A 559 -3.56 4.58 10.79
CA LEU A 559 -3.20 4.38 12.18
C LEU A 559 -4.39 3.89 13.04
N ASN A 560 -5.63 4.24 12.70
CA ASN A 560 -6.83 3.75 13.41
C ASN A 560 -6.88 2.22 13.46
N GLY A 561 -6.59 1.54 12.34
CA GLY A 561 -6.55 0.08 12.25
C GLY A 561 -5.38 -0.58 12.99
N CYS A 562 -4.50 0.20 13.64
CA CYS A 562 -3.28 -0.31 14.26
C CYS A 562 -3.28 -0.29 15.80
N VAL A 563 -4.38 0.12 16.44
CA VAL A 563 -4.46 0.27 17.91
C VAL A 563 -4.42 -1.07 18.65
N SER A 564 -4.78 -2.16 17.97
CA SER A 564 -4.76 -3.52 18.53
C SER A 564 -3.36 -3.91 19.03
N SER A 565 -3.30 -4.47 20.24
CA SER A 565 -2.05 -5.00 20.82
C SER A 565 -1.41 -6.06 19.93
N VAL A 566 -2.23 -6.85 19.22
CA VAL A 566 -1.74 -7.84 18.25
C VAL A 566 -1.00 -7.16 17.10
N VAL A 567 -1.53 -6.05 16.58
CA VAL A 567 -0.91 -5.31 15.47
C VAL A 567 0.39 -4.67 15.91
N ILE A 568 0.39 -4.00 17.06
CA ILE A 568 1.59 -3.34 17.60
C ILE A 568 2.75 -4.34 17.78
N GLN A 569 2.46 -5.54 18.27
CA GLN A 569 3.49 -6.55 18.53
C GLN A 569 3.93 -7.34 17.29
N ASN A 570 3.05 -7.58 16.33
CA ASN A 570 3.30 -8.52 15.23
C ASN A 570 3.52 -7.85 13.87
N TYR A 571 2.89 -6.70 13.64
CA TYR A 571 2.78 -6.08 12.32
C TYR A 571 3.27 -4.63 12.36
N TRP A 572 4.51 -4.46 12.81
CA TRP A 572 5.10 -3.14 13.10
C TRP A 572 5.07 -2.19 11.89
N TRP A 573 5.21 -2.70 10.67
CA TRP A 573 5.22 -1.89 9.45
C TRP A 573 3.91 -1.13 9.24
N ARG A 574 2.78 -1.68 9.71
CA ARG A 574 1.45 -1.08 9.54
C ARG A 574 1.33 0.27 10.24
N TRP A 575 2.00 0.47 11.38
CA TRP A 575 1.92 1.71 12.15
C TRP A 575 3.19 2.56 12.08
N VAL A 576 4.37 1.94 11.99
CA VAL A 576 5.65 2.66 12.00
C VAL A 576 5.78 3.55 10.77
N PHE A 577 5.51 3.05 9.56
CA PHE A 577 5.64 3.84 8.34
C PHE A 577 4.71 5.07 8.31
N PRO A 578 3.38 4.96 8.52
CA PRO A 578 2.52 6.14 8.56
C PRO A 578 2.85 7.09 9.72
N ALA A 579 3.20 6.58 10.91
CA ALA A 579 3.58 7.44 12.03
C ALA A 579 4.86 8.24 11.76
N ILE A 580 5.89 7.62 11.20
CA ILE A 580 7.15 8.30 10.85
C ILE A 580 6.90 9.33 9.75
N MET A 581 6.15 8.99 8.69
CA MET A 581 5.87 9.95 7.60
C MET A 581 5.11 11.17 8.10
N LEU A 582 4.05 10.96 8.89
CA LEU A 582 3.30 12.05 9.51
C LEU A 582 4.20 12.90 10.41
N SER A 583 4.99 12.27 11.27
CA SER A 583 5.87 12.98 12.22
C SER A 583 6.93 13.80 11.52
N ILE A 584 7.64 13.22 10.53
CA ILE A 584 8.67 13.93 9.76
C ILE A 584 8.05 15.12 9.03
N CYS A 585 6.88 14.97 8.42
CA CYS A 585 6.22 16.07 7.72
C CYS A 585 5.85 17.21 8.67
N VAL A 586 5.22 16.90 9.80
CA VAL A 586 4.81 17.90 10.80
C VAL A 586 6.04 18.62 11.36
N ILE A 587 7.11 17.89 11.69
CA ILE A 587 8.37 18.49 12.16
C ILE A 587 8.97 19.41 11.10
N CYS A 588 9.02 18.96 9.83
CA CYS A 588 9.58 19.78 8.76
C CYS A 588 8.78 21.07 8.58
N ILE A 589 7.44 21.00 8.53
CA ILE A 589 6.61 22.20 8.37
C ILE A 589 6.80 23.17 9.54
N ASN A 590 6.86 22.67 10.79
CA ASN A 590 7.11 23.53 11.95
C ASN A 590 8.48 24.20 11.90
N LEU A 591 9.55 23.47 11.54
CA LEU A 591 10.88 24.04 11.36
C LEU A 591 10.94 25.08 10.24
N ILE A 592 10.16 24.91 9.17
CA ILE A 592 10.01 25.91 8.11
C ILE A 592 9.33 27.17 8.67
N GLY A 593 8.25 27.01 9.43
CA GLY A 593 7.54 28.11 10.06
C GLY A 593 8.42 28.91 11.03
N ASP A 594 9.16 28.22 11.91
CA ASP A 594 10.10 28.82 12.84
C ASP A 594 11.25 29.52 12.11
N GLY A 595 11.83 28.87 11.09
CA GLY A 595 12.86 29.50 10.25
C GLY A 595 12.37 30.76 9.54
N LEU A 596 11.14 30.77 9.05
CA LEU A 596 10.52 31.97 8.46
C LEU A 596 10.35 33.07 9.52
N ARG A 597 9.90 32.70 10.72
CA ARG A 597 9.74 33.64 11.84
C ARG A 597 11.07 34.29 12.22
N ASP A 598 12.11 33.49 12.40
CA ASP A 598 13.46 33.96 12.76
C ASP A 598 14.03 34.88 11.68
N ALA A 599 13.78 34.56 10.41
CA ALA A 599 14.23 35.39 9.30
C ALA A 599 13.54 36.76 9.22
N ILE A 600 12.35 36.90 9.79
CA ILE A 600 11.55 38.13 9.84
C ILE A 600 11.87 38.97 11.08
N ASP A 601 12.25 38.36 12.20
CA ASP A 601 12.57 39.08 13.43
C ASP A 601 13.94 39.79 13.32
N PRO A 602 14.00 41.14 13.32
CA PRO A 602 15.26 41.87 13.21
C PRO A 602 16.22 41.65 14.39
N LYS A 603 15.75 41.11 15.53
CA LYS A 603 16.59 40.82 16.71
C LYS A 603 17.19 39.42 16.74
N SER A 604 16.81 38.54 15.81
CA SER A 604 17.34 37.17 15.76
C SER A 604 18.81 37.12 15.34
N ASN A 605 19.27 38.10 14.56
CA ASN A 605 20.64 38.23 14.04
C ASN A 605 21.66 38.78 15.07
N GLU A 606 21.24 39.15 16.28
CA GLU A 606 22.13 39.66 17.34
C GLU A 606 22.61 38.57 18.33
N LYS A 607 22.18 37.32 18.16
CA LYS A 607 22.58 36.16 18.98
C LYS A 607 23.42 35.18 18.16
#